data_AF-A0A497T1U0-F1
#
_entry.id   AF-A0A497T1U0-F1
#
_cell.length_a   1.000
_cell.length_b   1.000
_cell.length_c   1.000
_cell.angle_alpha   90.00
_cell.angle_beta   90.00
_cell.angle_gamma   90.00
#
_symmetry.space_group_name_H-M   'P 1'
#
loop_
_entity.id
_entity.type
_entity.pdbx_description
1 polymer ?
#
loop_
_entity_poly.entity_id
_entity_poly.type
_entity_poly.pdbx_seq_one_letter_code
_entity_poly.pdbx_strand_id
1 'polypeptide(L)'
;SKSKIFVNYPEFIELVDKNSLIFLSDGAVQLRVVEKTNRDVICESLYDAKIKSRSTLSVFEKSFNLPALTEKDWKDIEFGVKKGVEYFGISFVKTGKEIVEIRNFLTQQGSKAKIIAKIETPEAIQNLENIIKVSDAVMIARGDLGVTLPLEHTPFHQYNIIKKCKDFRKFVVVATQMLHSMKNKPIPTRAEVNDVFTAVVTGSDAIMLSDETAEGKYPIETIQYARKIIKTAEKIPYKLSIHTRSSALSEAQKAFYLKEPAQKAQISEGL
;
A
#
# COMPACT_ATOMS: atom_id res chain seq x y z
N SER A 1 25.57 19.76 3.08
CA SER A 1 25.20 20.65 1.97
C SER A 1 23.77 20.33 1.55
N LYS A 2 23.03 21.28 0.95
CA LYS A 2 21.64 21.08 0.47
C LYS A 2 21.53 20.13 -0.76
N SER A 3 22.60 19.42 -1.11
CA SER A 3 22.75 18.64 -2.36
C SER A 3 23.13 17.17 -2.15
N LYS A 4 23.21 16.68 -0.90
CA LYS A 4 23.45 15.26 -0.59
C LYS A 4 22.46 14.76 0.46
N ILE A 5 21.94 13.56 0.23
CA ILE A 5 21.00 12.87 1.13
C ILE A 5 21.64 11.54 1.49
N PHE A 6 21.71 11.24 2.79
CA PHE A 6 22.18 9.94 3.26
C PHE A 6 21.04 8.93 3.19
N VAL A 7 21.32 7.75 2.63
CA VAL A 7 20.39 6.61 2.56
C VAL A 7 20.92 5.52 3.48
N ASN A 8 20.09 5.07 4.42
CA ASN A 8 20.44 4.06 5.43
C ASN A 8 20.19 2.62 4.94
N TYR A 9 20.45 2.34 3.67
CA TYR A 9 20.32 1.02 3.05
C TYR A 9 21.62 0.70 2.30
N PRO A 10 22.50 -0.18 2.83
CA PRO A 10 23.81 -0.45 2.26
C PRO A 10 23.76 -0.88 0.79
N GLU A 11 22.76 -1.70 0.44
CA GLU A 11 22.58 -2.27 -0.90
C GLU A 11 21.80 -1.34 -1.85
N PHE A 12 21.72 -0.04 -1.53
CA PHE A 12 20.95 0.92 -2.32
C PHE A 12 21.51 1.12 -3.72
N ILE A 13 22.83 1.08 -3.86
CA ILE A 13 23.48 1.26 -5.15
C ILE A 13 23.09 0.08 -6.05
N GLU A 14 23.10 -1.14 -5.56
CA GLU A 14 22.71 -2.36 -6.28
C GLU A 14 21.22 -2.36 -6.65
N LEU A 15 20.38 -1.79 -5.78
CA LEU A 15 18.94 -1.74 -5.99
C LEU A 15 18.55 -0.86 -7.19
N VAL A 16 19.26 0.23 -7.46
CA VAL A 16 18.88 1.19 -8.50
C VAL A 16 19.68 1.03 -9.78
N ASP A 17 19.09 1.39 -10.91
CA ASP A 17 19.72 1.43 -12.24
C ASP A 17 19.61 2.84 -12.82
N LYS A 18 20.37 3.14 -13.88
CA LYS A 18 20.16 4.35 -14.68
C LYS A 18 18.69 4.46 -15.09
N ASN A 19 18.13 5.65 -14.99
CA ASN A 19 16.70 5.99 -15.20
C ASN A 19 15.73 5.41 -14.15
N SER A 20 16.19 4.75 -13.09
CA SER A 20 15.30 4.38 -11.98
C SER A 20 14.67 5.64 -11.37
N LEU A 21 13.39 5.54 -11.02
CA LEU A 21 12.67 6.60 -10.32
C LEU A 21 12.73 6.33 -8.81
N ILE A 22 13.20 7.32 -8.07
CA ILE A 22 13.27 7.31 -6.61
C ILE A 22 12.28 8.34 -6.09
N PHE A 23 11.49 7.93 -5.12
CA PHE A 23 10.51 8.78 -4.46
C PHE A 23 10.92 9.03 -3.01
N LEU A 24 10.81 10.27 -2.56
CA LEU A 24 10.98 10.64 -1.16
C LEU A 24 9.71 11.27 -0.60
N SER A 25 9.52 11.14 0.71
CA SER A 25 8.39 11.77 1.43
C SER A 25 7.04 11.36 0.83
N ASP A 26 6.82 10.06 0.71
CA ASP A 26 5.57 9.47 0.22
C ASP A 26 5.18 9.94 -1.19
N GLY A 27 6.18 10.07 -2.06
CA GLY A 27 6.01 10.49 -3.46
C GLY A 27 6.08 12.00 -3.69
N ALA A 28 6.18 12.84 -2.65
CA ALA A 28 6.21 14.29 -2.81
C ALA A 28 7.48 14.82 -3.51
N VAL A 29 8.57 14.05 -3.50
CA VAL A 29 9.80 14.36 -4.25
C VAL A 29 10.07 13.21 -5.19
N GLN A 30 10.27 13.51 -6.47
CA GLN A 30 10.63 12.53 -7.50
C GLN A 30 12.01 12.84 -8.07
N LEU A 31 12.87 11.82 -8.05
CA LEU A 31 14.23 11.87 -8.53
C LEU A 31 14.42 10.80 -9.62
N ARG A 32 15.19 11.12 -10.66
CA ARG A 32 15.61 10.14 -11.67
C ARG A 32 17.11 9.90 -11.53
N VAL A 33 17.50 8.63 -11.47
CA VAL A 33 18.92 8.24 -11.43
C VAL A 33 19.57 8.56 -12.78
N VAL A 34 20.59 9.40 -12.76
CA VAL A 34 21.38 9.78 -13.93
C VAL A 34 22.61 8.89 -14.04
N GLU A 35 23.29 8.68 -12.93
CA GLU A 35 24.56 7.95 -12.84
C GLU A 35 24.72 7.28 -11.47
N LYS A 36 25.48 6.18 -11.45
CA LYS A 36 25.92 5.50 -10.23
C LYS A 36 27.44 5.56 -10.15
N THR A 37 27.94 5.87 -8.97
CA THR A 37 29.35 5.68 -8.61
C THR A 37 29.44 4.50 -7.63
N ASN A 38 30.65 4.17 -7.17
CA ASN A 38 30.85 3.11 -6.16
C ASN A 38 30.30 3.47 -4.76
N ARG A 39 29.90 4.73 -4.52
CA ARG A 39 29.46 5.21 -3.19
C ARG A 39 28.19 6.05 -3.22
N ASP A 40 28.00 6.81 -4.29
CA ASP A 40 26.90 7.76 -4.45
C ASP A 40 26.06 7.42 -5.68
N VAL A 41 24.75 7.66 -5.59
CA VAL A 41 23.81 7.69 -6.72
C VAL A 41 23.52 9.14 -7.05
N ILE A 42 23.80 9.55 -8.29
CA ILE A 42 23.57 10.90 -8.77
C ILE A 42 22.20 10.95 -9.42
N CYS A 43 21.35 11.84 -8.93
CA CYS A 43 19.99 11.99 -9.42
C CYS A 43 19.70 13.41 -9.88
N GLU A 44 18.84 13.53 -10.89
CA GLU A 44 18.15 14.77 -11.23
C GLU A 44 16.79 14.82 -10.50
N SER A 45 16.40 16.01 -10.04
CA SER A 45 15.05 16.21 -9.53
C SER A 45 14.12 16.54 -10.69
N LEU A 46 12.98 15.87 -10.76
CA LEU A 46 12.02 16.10 -11.85
C LEU A 46 11.13 17.32 -11.61
N TYR A 47 10.96 17.73 -10.35
CA TYR A 47 10.09 18.84 -9.95
C TYR A 47 10.64 19.55 -8.71
N ASP A 48 10.26 20.81 -8.53
CA ASP A 48 10.54 21.55 -7.30
C ASP A 48 9.82 20.91 -6.11
N ALA A 49 10.60 20.48 -5.11
CA ALA A 49 10.05 19.83 -3.93
C ALA A 49 10.82 20.18 -2.64
N LYS A 50 10.13 20.07 -1.50
CA LYS A 50 10.73 20.22 -0.17
C LYS A 50 10.94 18.85 0.44
N ILE A 51 12.19 18.53 0.76
CA ILE A 51 12.54 17.30 1.48
C ILE A 51 12.47 17.57 2.98
N LYS A 52 11.81 16.67 3.72
CA LYS A 52 11.77 16.70 5.19
C LYS A 52 12.95 15.90 5.76
N SER A 53 13.28 16.15 7.03
CA SER A 53 14.25 15.31 7.74
C SER A 53 13.67 13.91 7.95
N ARG A 54 14.51 12.87 7.79
CA ARG A 54 14.11 11.45 7.95
C ARG A 54 12.93 11.04 7.06
N SER A 55 12.87 11.57 5.84
CA SER A 55 11.86 11.20 4.85
C SER A 55 11.94 9.73 4.47
N THR A 56 10.78 9.13 4.19
CA THR A 56 10.65 7.82 3.53
C THR A 56 11.32 7.84 2.16
N LEU A 57 11.82 6.69 1.74
CA LEU A 57 12.43 6.49 0.42
C LEU A 57 11.86 5.21 -0.19
N SER A 58 11.37 5.33 -1.43
CA SER A 58 10.87 4.22 -2.24
C SER A 58 11.52 4.23 -3.60
N VAL A 59 11.67 3.06 -4.22
CA VAL A 59 12.16 2.92 -5.59
C VAL A 59 11.05 2.32 -6.43
N PHE A 60 10.73 2.96 -7.55
CA PHE A 60 9.63 2.53 -8.42
C PHE A 60 9.81 1.10 -8.90
N GLU A 61 8.74 0.29 -8.83
CA GLU A 61 8.68 -1.11 -9.23
C GLU A 61 9.73 -2.03 -8.58
N LYS A 62 10.39 -1.58 -7.51
CA LYS A 62 11.43 -2.32 -6.81
C LYS A 62 11.12 -2.43 -5.33
N SER A 63 11.58 -3.53 -4.74
CA SER A 63 11.44 -3.80 -3.30
C SER A 63 12.81 -3.89 -2.66
N PHE A 64 12.94 -3.33 -1.47
CA PHE A 64 14.17 -3.43 -0.68
C PHE A 64 14.35 -4.85 -0.18
N ASN A 65 15.57 -5.37 -0.19
CA ASN A 65 15.88 -6.69 0.38
C ASN A 65 16.16 -6.60 1.89
N LEU A 66 15.23 -6.01 2.64
CA LEU A 66 15.26 -5.96 4.09
C LEU A 66 14.44 -7.12 4.68
N PRO A 67 14.79 -7.66 5.86
CA PRO A 67 13.89 -8.55 6.57
C PRO A 67 12.56 -7.82 6.83
N ALA A 68 11.43 -8.52 6.67
CA ALA A 68 10.12 -7.89 6.90
C ALA A 68 9.90 -7.54 8.39
N LEU A 69 10.65 -8.16 9.29
CA LEU A 69 10.61 -7.92 10.73
C LEU A 69 12.01 -7.60 11.23
N THR A 70 12.12 -6.48 11.94
CA THR A 70 13.31 -6.08 12.69
C THR A 70 13.25 -6.59 14.12
N GLU A 71 14.38 -6.51 14.85
CA GLU A 71 14.40 -6.78 16.30
C GLU A 71 13.42 -5.89 17.08
N LYS A 72 13.21 -4.65 16.61
CA LYS A 72 12.25 -3.73 17.22
C LYS A 72 10.82 -4.24 17.00
N ASP A 73 10.49 -4.71 15.79
CA ASP A 73 9.14 -5.22 15.49
C ASP A 73 8.81 -6.43 16.37
N TRP A 74 9.77 -7.33 16.60
CA TRP A 74 9.58 -8.45 17.54
C TRP A 74 9.31 -8.00 18.98
N LYS A 75 10.04 -6.98 19.46
CA LYS A 75 9.79 -6.39 20.80
C LYS A 75 8.40 -5.74 20.88
N ASP A 76 7.96 -5.08 19.81
CA ASP A 76 6.64 -4.46 19.74
C ASP A 76 5.51 -5.51 19.70
N ILE A 77 5.72 -6.63 18.98
CA ILE A 77 4.79 -7.77 18.99
C ILE A 77 4.70 -8.38 20.39
N GLU A 78 5.83 -8.64 21.05
CA GLU A 78 5.86 -9.17 22.41
C GLU A 78 5.16 -8.23 23.40
N PHE A 79 5.41 -6.92 23.29
CA PHE A 79 4.72 -5.90 24.08
C PHE A 79 3.21 -5.93 23.81
N GLY A 80 2.78 -5.98 22.54
CA GLY A 80 1.38 -6.06 22.16
C GLY A 80 0.68 -7.29 22.73
N VAL A 81 1.35 -8.45 22.73
CA VAL A 81 0.84 -9.67 23.36
C VAL A 81 0.61 -9.46 24.86
N LYS A 82 1.58 -8.89 25.58
CA LYS A 82 1.45 -8.57 27.02
C LYS A 82 0.32 -7.57 27.31
N LYS A 83 -0.03 -6.72 26.34
CA LYS A 83 -1.13 -5.75 26.43
C LYS A 83 -2.47 -6.28 25.93
N GLY A 84 -2.53 -7.51 25.44
CA GLY A 84 -3.77 -8.11 24.93
C GLY A 84 -4.26 -7.50 23.62
N VAL A 85 -3.34 -7.04 22.77
CA VAL A 85 -3.69 -6.54 21.42
C VAL A 85 -4.38 -7.63 20.62
N GLU A 86 -5.51 -7.29 19.99
CA GLU A 86 -6.35 -8.24 19.25
C GLU A 86 -5.92 -8.42 17.78
N TYR A 87 -5.30 -7.39 17.19
CA TYR A 87 -4.87 -7.38 15.78
C TYR A 87 -3.49 -6.76 15.64
N PHE A 88 -2.60 -7.44 14.91
CA PHE A 88 -1.30 -6.90 14.49
C PHE A 88 -1.33 -6.60 12.99
N GLY A 89 -1.14 -5.32 12.64
CA GLY A 89 -0.92 -4.89 11.27
C GLY A 89 0.55 -4.99 10.89
N ILE A 90 0.89 -5.89 9.97
CA ILE A 90 2.28 -6.14 9.57
C ILE A 90 2.54 -5.37 8.28
N SER A 91 3.49 -4.45 8.33
CA SER A 91 3.88 -3.60 7.20
C SER A 91 4.90 -4.31 6.31
N PHE A 92 4.94 -3.92 5.04
CA PHE A 92 5.87 -4.35 4.01
C PHE A 92 5.98 -5.88 3.91
N VAL A 93 4.85 -6.58 4.06
CA VAL A 93 4.79 -8.04 3.90
C VAL A 93 5.20 -8.39 2.48
N LYS A 94 6.13 -9.34 2.36
CA LYS A 94 6.67 -9.77 1.07
C LYS A 94 6.14 -11.13 0.68
N THR A 95 6.07 -12.04 1.65
CA THR A 95 5.69 -13.42 1.43
C THR A 95 4.80 -13.93 2.56
N GLY A 96 4.20 -15.11 2.37
CA GLY A 96 3.47 -15.77 3.45
C GLY A 96 4.36 -16.25 4.62
N LYS A 97 5.69 -16.29 4.44
CA LYS A 97 6.60 -16.83 5.47
C LYS A 97 6.58 -15.98 6.74
N GLU A 98 6.62 -14.66 6.58
CA GLU A 98 6.69 -13.72 7.70
C GLU A 98 5.40 -13.77 8.55
N ILE A 99 4.26 -13.96 7.89
CA ILE A 99 2.96 -14.15 8.56
C ILE A 99 2.91 -15.45 9.36
N VAL A 100 3.46 -16.54 8.80
CA VAL A 100 3.54 -17.84 9.49
C VAL A 100 4.48 -17.75 10.70
N GLU A 101 5.61 -17.04 10.56
CA GLU A 101 6.57 -16.82 11.64
C GLU A 101 5.92 -16.10 12.84
N ILE A 102 5.21 -14.99 12.58
CA ILE A 102 4.46 -14.25 13.61
C ILE A 102 3.36 -15.14 14.21
N ARG A 103 2.63 -15.89 13.39
CA ARG A 103 1.56 -16.79 13.88
C ARG A 103 2.10 -17.85 14.84
N ASN A 104 3.27 -18.42 14.54
CA ASN A 104 3.94 -19.38 15.40
C ASN A 104 4.34 -18.72 16.73
N PHE A 105 4.94 -17.54 16.69
CA PHE A 105 5.28 -16.77 17.89
C PHE A 105 4.05 -16.48 18.76
N LEU A 106 2.97 -15.96 18.16
CA LEU A 106 1.73 -15.67 18.89
C LEU A 106 1.15 -16.92 19.55
N THR A 107 1.18 -18.06 18.84
CA THR A 107 0.72 -19.35 19.36
C THR A 107 1.56 -19.81 20.56
N GLN A 108 2.89 -19.69 20.47
CA GLN A 108 3.79 -20.03 21.58
C GLN A 108 3.56 -19.16 22.82
N GLN A 109 3.20 -17.89 22.62
CA GLN A 109 2.84 -16.98 23.71
C GLN A 109 1.39 -17.16 24.21
N GLY A 110 0.63 -18.12 23.67
CA GLY A 110 -0.78 -18.34 24.01
C GLY A 110 -1.72 -17.21 23.55
N SER A 111 -1.27 -16.34 22.65
CA SER A 111 -2.05 -15.23 22.12
C SER A 111 -2.98 -15.69 21.00
N LYS A 112 -4.21 -15.15 20.99
CA LYS A 112 -5.20 -15.36 19.93
C LYS A 112 -5.29 -14.18 18.96
N ALA A 113 -4.36 -13.23 19.06
CA ALA A 113 -4.32 -12.06 18.21
C ALA A 113 -4.29 -12.45 16.72
N LYS A 114 -4.95 -11.64 15.90
CA LYS A 114 -5.07 -11.82 14.46
C LYS A 114 -4.01 -11.02 13.72
N ILE A 115 -3.64 -11.51 12.54
CA ILE A 115 -2.61 -10.87 11.71
C ILE A 115 -3.27 -10.26 10.47
N ILE A 116 -3.06 -8.96 10.29
CA ILE A 116 -3.46 -8.20 9.11
C ILE A 116 -2.22 -7.94 8.26
N ALA A 117 -2.11 -8.57 7.10
CA ALA A 117 -1.01 -8.31 6.16
C ALA A 117 -1.28 -7.04 5.36
N LYS A 118 -0.36 -6.06 5.41
CA LYS A 118 -0.46 -4.85 4.60
C LYS A 118 0.20 -5.07 3.24
N ILE A 119 -0.56 -4.85 2.17
CA ILE A 119 -0.08 -4.95 0.79
C ILE A 119 0.38 -3.56 0.33
N GLU A 120 1.70 -3.40 0.25
CA GLU A 120 2.37 -2.09 0.10
C GLU A 120 3.40 -2.07 -1.03
N THR A 121 3.80 -3.24 -1.54
CA THR A 121 4.94 -3.36 -2.45
C THR A 121 4.59 -4.20 -3.69
N PRO A 122 5.35 -4.04 -4.79
CA PRO A 122 5.23 -4.90 -5.97
C PRO A 122 5.42 -6.39 -5.64
N GLU A 123 6.35 -6.70 -4.74
CA GLU A 123 6.64 -8.08 -4.30
C GLU A 123 5.43 -8.70 -3.57
N ALA A 124 4.72 -7.92 -2.76
CA ALA A 124 3.48 -8.36 -2.12
C ALA A 124 2.39 -8.71 -3.14
N ILE A 125 2.30 -7.94 -4.24
CA ILE A 125 1.37 -8.20 -5.34
C ILE A 125 1.71 -9.51 -6.06
N GLN A 126 3.00 -9.78 -6.29
CA GLN A 126 3.45 -11.03 -6.91
C GLN A 126 3.14 -12.25 -6.04
N ASN A 127 3.27 -12.13 -4.71
CA ASN A 127 3.02 -13.20 -3.74
C ASN A 127 1.61 -13.19 -3.13
N LEU A 128 0.69 -12.40 -3.70
CA LEU A 128 -0.56 -12.00 -3.06
C LEU A 128 -1.40 -13.17 -2.55
N GLU A 129 -1.56 -14.24 -3.34
CA GLU A 129 -2.38 -15.38 -2.91
C GLU A 129 -1.81 -16.12 -1.72
N ASN A 130 -0.48 -16.30 -1.68
CA ASN A 130 0.17 -16.99 -0.57
C ASN A 130 0.02 -16.18 0.71
N ILE A 131 0.18 -14.86 0.63
CA ILE A 131 -0.04 -13.92 1.74
C ILE A 131 -1.49 -14.00 2.23
N ILE A 132 -2.47 -13.89 1.31
CA ILE A 132 -3.90 -13.92 1.65
C ILE A 132 -4.25 -15.21 2.41
N LYS A 133 -3.82 -16.38 1.89
CA LYS A 133 -4.17 -17.69 2.47
C LYS A 133 -3.76 -17.83 3.94
N VAL A 134 -2.55 -17.35 4.27
CA VAL A 134 -1.98 -17.49 5.62
C VAL A 134 -2.29 -16.33 6.56
N SER A 135 -2.88 -15.23 6.06
CA SER A 135 -3.28 -14.07 6.88
C SER A 135 -4.69 -14.24 7.45
N ASP A 136 -5.01 -13.55 8.54
CA ASP A 136 -6.40 -13.51 9.05
C ASP A 136 -7.21 -12.42 8.34
N ALA A 137 -6.55 -11.32 8.00
CA ALA A 137 -7.08 -10.25 7.17
C ALA A 137 -5.98 -9.63 6.28
N VAL A 138 -6.39 -8.83 5.31
CA VAL A 138 -5.50 -8.07 4.44
C VAL A 138 -5.88 -6.61 4.46
N MET A 139 -4.88 -5.73 4.43
CA MET A 139 -5.07 -4.29 4.31
C MET A 139 -4.40 -3.80 3.02
N ILE A 140 -5.16 -3.09 2.20
CA ILE A 140 -4.67 -2.43 0.99
C ILE A 140 -4.18 -1.04 1.39
N ALA A 141 -2.87 -0.90 1.58
CA ALA A 141 -2.24 0.36 2.00
C ALA A 141 -1.84 1.16 0.74
N ARG A 142 -2.79 1.95 0.25
CA ARG A 142 -2.71 2.64 -1.05
C ARG A 142 -1.64 3.73 -1.09
N GLY A 143 -1.29 4.33 0.05
CA GLY A 143 -0.21 5.30 0.17
C GLY A 143 1.12 4.73 -0.34
N ASP A 144 1.63 3.70 0.33
CA ASP A 144 2.88 3.04 -0.08
C ASP A 144 2.75 2.32 -1.42
N LEU A 145 1.63 1.65 -1.68
CA LEU A 145 1.41 0.92 -2.93
C LEU A 145 1.40 1.86 -4.15
N GLY A 146 0.76 3.03 -4.02
CA GLY A 146 0.65 4.03 -5.08
C GLY A 146 1.94 4.81 -5.33
N VAL A 147 2.93 4.71 -4.42
CA VAL A 147 4.28 5.26 -4.63
C VAL A 147 5.19 4.24 -5.31
N THR A 148 4.98 2.95 -5.07
CA THR A 148 5.86 1.88 -5.57
C THR A 148 5.43 1.31 -6.94
N LEU A 149 4.22 1.60 -7.40
CA LEU A 149 3.65 1.17 -8.68
C LEU A 149 3.07 2.37 -9.46
N PRO A 150 2.81 2.26 -10.78
CA PRO A 150 2.10 3.31 -11.51
C PRO A 150 0.80 3.70 -10.81
N LEU A 151 0.62 4.99 -10.53
CA LEU A 151 -0.48 5.47 -9.68
C LEU A 151 -1.85 5.11 -10.27
N GLU A 152 -1.98 5.19 -11.58
CA GLU A 152 -3.17 4.82 -12.36
C GLU A 152 -3.54 3.33 -12.24
N HIS A 153 -2.61 2.47 -11.79
CA HIS A 153 -2.87 1.05 -11.53
C HIS A 153 -3.43 0.79 -10.13
N THR A 154 -3.38 1.76 -9.22
CA THR A 154 -3.86 1.61 -7.84
C THR A 154 -5.31 1.10 -7.76
N PRO A 155 -6.28 1.64 -8.54
CA PRO A 155 -7.66 1.13 -8.53
C PRO A 155 -7.76 -0.33 -8.99
N PHE A 156 -6.94 -0.75 -9.96
CA PHE A 156 -6.89 -2.13 -10.43
C PHE A 156 -6.38 -3.07 -9.34
N HIS A 157 -5.28 -2.72 -8.67
CA HIS A 157 -4.74 -3.51 -7.57
C HIS A 157 -5.73 -3.62 -6.42
N GLN A 158 -6.37 -2.51 -6.03
CA GLN A 158 -7.42 -2.51 -5.01
C GLN A 158 -8.53 -3.51 -5.36
N TYR A 159 -9.11 -3.40 -6.57
CA TYR A 159 -10.16 -4.30 -7.03
C TYR A 159 -9.72 -5.77 -7.00
N ASN A 160 -8.53 -6.06 -7.53
CA ASN A 160 -8.02 -7.42 -7.60
C ASN A 160 -7.75 -8.01 -6.20
N ILE A 161 -7.17 -7.22 -5.28
CA ILE A 161 -6.92 -7.68 -3.90
C ILE A 161 -8.25 -7.96 -3.19
N ILE A 162 -9.24 -7.08 -3.30
CA ILE A 162 -10.58 -7.31 -2.74
C ILE A 162 -11.17 -8.60 -3.29
N LYS A 163 -11.17 -8.76 -4.62
CA LYS A 163 -11.70 -9.96 -5.28
C LYS A 163 -11.04 -11.24 -4.76
N LYS A 164 -9.70 -11.30 -4.74
CA LYS A 164 -8.98 -12.47 -4.24
C LYS A 164 -9.25 -12.72 -2.76
N CYS A 165 -9.34 -11.68 -1.93
CA CYS A 165 -9.72 -11.84 -0.53
C CYS A 165 -11.10 -12.47 -0.40
N LYS A 166 -12.08 -12.07 -1.21
CA LYS A 166 -13.42 -12.69 -1.22
C LYS A 166 -13.38 -14.15 -1.67
N ASP A 167 -12.63 -14.46 -2.73
CA ASP A 167 -12.47 -15.83 -3.22
C ASP A 167 -11.90 -16.75 -2.13
N PHE A 168 -10.97 -16.24 -1.30
CA PHE A 168 -10.39 -16.96 -0.16
C PHE A 168 -11.11 -16.75 1.18
N ARG A 169 -12.26 -16.05 1.19
CA ARG A 169 -13.03 -15.70 2.40
C ARG A 169 -12.18 -15.01 3.48
N LYS A 170 -11.32 -14.09 3.07
CA LYS A 170 -10.48 -13.27 3.94
C LYS A 170 -11.05 -11.87 4.06
N PHE A 171 -10.97 -11.32 5.27
CA PHE A 171 -11.38 -9.96 5.57
C PHE A 171 -10.42 -8.98 4.88
N VAL A 172 -10.95 -7.95 4.21
CA VAL A 172 -10.14 -6.97 3.49
C VAL A 172 -10.48 -5.53 3.89
N VAL A 173 -9.45 -4.77 4.22
CA VAL A 173 -9.51 -3.35 4.59
C VAL A 173 -8.95 -2.51 3.46
N VAL A 174 -9.69 -1.49 3.01
CA VAL A 174 -9.13 -0.45 2.13
C VAL A 174 -8.64 0.70 3.01
N ALA A 175 -7.37 1.06 2.89
CA ALA A 175 -6.72 2.01 3.78
C ALA A 175 -6.07 3.18 3.03
N THR A 176 -5.76 4.21 3.82
CA THR A 176 -5.06 5.45 3.46
C THR A 176 -5.84 6.38 2.53
N GLN A 177 -5.80 7.68 2.83
CA GLN A 177 -6.38 8.77 2.03
C GLN A 177 -7.85 8.57 1.63
N MET A 178 -8.67 7.95 2.50
CA MET A 178 -10.09 7.73 2.21
C MET A 178 -10.89 9.03 2.28
N LEU A 179 -10.55 9.93 3.22
CA LEU A 179 -11.22 11.23 3.42
C LEU A 179 -10.16 12.32 3.71
N HIS A 180 -8.97 12.22 3.11
CA HIS A 180 -7.76 12.96 3.51
C HIS A 180 -7.95 14.48 3.70
N SER A 181 -8.71 15.12 2.83
CA SER A 181 -8.99 16.56 2.88
C SER A 181 -9.66 16.99 4.19
N MET A 182 -10.35 16.05 4.86
CA MET A 182 -11.00 16.28 6.14
C MET A 182 -10.05 16.47 7.31
N LYS A 183 -8.75 16.21 7.13
CA LYS A 183 -7.70 16.65 8.06
C LYS A 183 -7.78 18.15 8.34
N ASN A 184 -8.12 18.93 7.31
CA ASN A 184 -8.13 20.40 7.37
C ASN A 184 -9.48 21.03 7.00
N LYS A 185 -10.46 20.25 6.55
CA LYS A 185 -11.78 20.73 6.12
C LYS A 185 -12.89 19.95 6.83
N PRO A 186 -14.01 20.57 7.19
CA PRO A 186 -15.11 19.88 7.86
C PRO A 186 -15.97 19.01 6.92
N ILE A 187 -15.74 19.09 5.60
CA ILE A 187 -16.53 18.40 4.57
C ILE A 187 -15.58 17.76 3.56
N PRO A 188 -15.80 16.49 3.16
CA PRO A 188 -14.96 15.83 2.17
C PRO A 188 -15.24 16.33 0.75
N THR A 189 -14.30 16.06 -0.15
CA THR A 189 -14.49 16.28 -1.57
C THR A 189 -15.43 15.24 -2.17
N ARG A 190 -16.01 15.55 -3.35
CA ARG A 190 -16.84 14.60 -4.10
C ARG A 190 -16.05 13.36 -4.53
N ALA A 191 -14.76 13.53 -4.81
CA ALA A 191 -13.87 12.42 -5.18
C ALA A 191 -13.69 11.45 -4.01
N GLU A 192 -13.43 11.94 -2.80
CA GLU A 192 -13.29 11.12 -1.60
C GLU A 192 -14.61 10.40 -1.22
N VAL A 193 -15.74 11.09 -1.38
CA VAL A 193 -17.06 10.46 -1.21
C VAL A 193 -17.23 9.29 -2.18
N ASN A 194 -16.88 9.47 -3.45
CA ASN A 194 -16.96 8.42 -4.46
C ASN A 194 -15.97 7.27 -4.16
N ASP A 195 -14.75 7.58 -3.72
CA ASP A 195 -13.74 6.58 -3.38
C ASP A 195 -14.20 5.65 -2.23
N VAL A 196 -14.67 6.23 -1.12
CA VAL A 196 -15.24 5.46 -0.01
C VAL A 196 -16.45 4.63 -0.47
N PHE A 197 -17.35 5.24 -1.26
CA PHE A 197 -18.52 4.54 -1.78
C PHE A 197 -18.14 3.33 -2.64
N THR A 198 -17.21 3.52 -3.58
CA THR A 198 -16.75 2.45 -4.48
C THR A 198 -16.00 1.36 -3.74
N ALA A 199 -15.17 1.68 -2.74
CA ALA A 199 -14.50 0.68 -1.90
C ALA A 199 -15.51 -0.28 -1.26
N VAL A 200 -16.59 0.27 -0.68
CA VAL A 200 -17.66 -0.52 -0.06
C VAL A 200 -18.43 -1.35 -1.08
N VAL A 201 -18.87 -0.72 -2.18
CA VAL A 201 -19.66 -1.42 -3.22
C VAL A 201 -18.86 -2.55 -3.88
N THR A 202 -17.55 -2.38 -4.07
CA THR A 202 -16.68 -3.43 -4.62
C THR A 202 -16.36 -4.55 -3.64
N GLY A 203 -16.77 -4.42 -2.38
CA GLY A 203 -16.74 -5.49 -1.39
C GLY A 203 -15.67 -5.34 -0.31
N SER A 204 -15.10 -4.16 -0.06
CA SER A 204 -14.26 -4.00 1.14
C SER A 204 -15.05 -4.37 2.40
N ASP A 205 -14.47 -5.14 3.33
CA ASP A 205 -15.13 -5.44 4.60
C ASP A 205 -15.04 -4.26 5.58
N ALA A 206 -13.98 -3.45 5.45
CA ALA A 206 -13.84 -2.21 6.19
C ALA A 206 -13.03 -1.18 5.38
N ILE A 207 -13.14 0.07 5.82
CA ILE A 207 -12.23 1.15 5.42
C ILE A 207 -11.44 1.61 6.64
N MET A 208 -10.25 2.17 6.43
CA MET A 208 -9.42 2.75 7.49
C MET A 208 -9.23 4.26 7.28
N LEU A 209 -9.48 5.03 8.33
CA LEU A 209 -9.10 6.44 8.44
C LEU A 209 -7.73 6.52 9.11
N SER A 210 -6.86 7.42 8.63
CA SER A 210 -5.46 7.53 9.05
C SER A 210 -5.26 8.89 9.76
N ASP A 211 -4.49 9.79 9.16
CA ASP A 211 -4.27 11.17 9.64
C ASP A 211 -5.57 11.92 9.93
N GLU A 212 -6.64 11.64 9.17
CA GLU A 212 -7.93 12.32 9.31
C GLU A 212 -8.48 12.22 10.74
N THR A 213 -8.21 11.10 11.42
CA THR A 213 -8.63 10.85 12.80
C THR A 213 -7.50 10.96 13.81
N ALA A 214 -6.25 10.68 13.40
CA ALA A 214 -5.10 10.68 14.32
C ALA A 214 -4.64 12.10 14.68
N GLU A 215 -4.62 13.01 13.70
CA GLU A 215 -4.13 14.39 13.88
C GLU A 215 -4.98 15.45 13.15
N GLY A 216 -6.09 15.04 12.53
CA GLY A 216 -7.01 15.93 11.83
C GLY A 216 -7.79 16.86 12.76
N LYS A 217 -8.20 18.02 12.22
CA LYS A 217 -9.00 19.02 12.94
C LYS A 217 -10.47 18.62 13.09
N TYR A 218 -10.95 17.68 12.28
CA TYR A 218 -12.36 17.27 12.20
C TYR A 218 -12.54 15.73 12.30
N PRO A 219 -11.99 15.07 13.34
CA PRO A 219 -12.00 13.61 13.43
C PRO A 219 -13.41 13.03 13.60
N ILE A 220 -14.28 13.72 14.35
CA ILE A 220 -15.66 13.29 14.60
C ILE A 220 -16.48 13.39 13.31
N GLU A 221 -16.38 14.52 12.60
CA GLU A 221 -17.05 14.77 11.33
C GLU A 221 -16.59 13.76 10.27
N THR A 222 -15.29 13.45 10.24
CA THR A 222 -14.73 12.43 9.34
C THR A 222 -15.41 11.07 9.56
N ILE A 223 -15.52 10.62 10.81
CA ILE A 223 -16.20 9.36 11.14
C ILE A 223 -17.69 9.42 10.76
N GLN A 224 -18.37 10.55 11.02
CA GLN A 224 -19.77 10.72 10.66
C GLN A 224 -19.99 10.67 9.14
N TYR A 225 -19.14 11.29 8.35
CA TYR A 225 -19.20 11.23 6.88
C TYR A 225 -18.90 9.83 6.37
N ALA A 226 -17.83 9.18 6.83
CA ALA A 226 -17.53 7.79 6.50
C ALA A 226 -18.76 6.89 6.73
N ARG A 227 -19.37 6.98 7.92
CA ARG A 227 -20.59 6.21 8.25
C ARG A 227 -21.76 6.52 7.33
N LYS A 228 -22.00 7.78 6.97
CA LYS A 228 -23.08 8.16 6.03
C LYS A 228 -22.87 7.56 4.65
N ILE A 229 -21.63 7.59 4.15
CA ILE A 229 -21.27 7.07 2.83
C ILE A 229 -21.41 5.54 2.82
N ILE A 230 -20.84 4.84 3.82
CA ILE A 230 -20.93 3.38 3.96
C ILE A 230 -22.39 2.93 3.98
N LYS A 231 -23.23 3.53 4.83
CA LYS A 231 -24.68 3.22 4.88
C LYS A 231 -25.41 3.44 3.57
N THR A 232 -24.92 4.35 2.73
CA THR A 232 -25.51 4.62 1.41
C THR A 232 -25.05 3.58 0.41
N ALA A 233 -23.76 3.22 0.42
CA ALA A 233 -23.17 2.18 -0.40
C ALA A 233 -23.76 0.78 -0.13
N GLU A 234 -23.97 0.43 1.13
CA GLU A 234 -24.54 -0.86 1.56
C GLU A 234 -25.98 -1.10 1.08
N LYS A 235 -26.68 -0.07 0.60
CA LYS A 235 -28.00 -0.21 -0.03
C LYS A 235 -27.92 -0.82 -1.44
N ILE A 236 -26.75 -0.80 -2.06
CA ILE A 236 -26.53 -1.37 -3.39
C ILE A 236 -26.24 -2.87 -3.25
N PRO A 237 -27.02 -3.76 -3.88
CA PRO A 237 -26.76 -5.19 -3.78
C PRO A 237 -25.41 -5.57 -4.40
N TYR A 238 -24.60 -6.33 -3.65
CA TYR A 238 -23.28 -6.78 -4.08
C TYR A 238 -23.28 -7.50 -5.45
N LYS A 239 -24.32 -8.30 -5.76
CA LYS A 239 -24.42 -9.00 -7.07
C LYS A 239 -24.52 -8.06 -8.28
N LEU A 240 -25.09 -6.86 -8.13
CA LEU A 240 -25.13 -5.87 -9.22
C LEU A 240 -23.79 -5.17 -9.43
N SER A 241 -22.91 -5.15 -8.43
CA SER A 241 -21.65 -4.41 -8.47
C SER A 241 -20.51 -5.09 -9.23
N ILE A 242 -20.56 -6.42 -9.41
CA ILE A 242 -19.45 -7.22 -10.00
C ILE A 242 -19.85 -7.92 -11.31
N HIS A 243 -21.15 -8.08 -11.60
CA HIS A 243 -21.62 -8.94 -12.70
C HIS A 243 -22.44 -8.20 -13.77
N THR A 244 -21.78 -7.41 -14.62
CA THR A 244 -22.37 -7.03 -15.93
C THR A 244 -21.46 -7.19 -17.15
N ARG A 245 -20.19 -7.61 -17.06
CA ARG A 245 -19.36 -7.98 -18.24
C ARG A 245 -18.31 -9.06 -17.92
N SER A 246 -18.76 -10.30 -17.71
CA SER A 246 -17.92 -11.43 -17.28
C SER A 246 -16.97 -12.00 -18.35
N SER A 247 -17.10 -11.68 -19.64
CA SER A 247 -16.27 -12.31 -20.68
C SER A 247 -15.04 -11.48 -21.12
N ALA A 248 -15.11 -10.15 -21.10
CA ALA A 248 -14.05 -9.31 -21.69
C ALA A 248 -12.88 -8.95 -20.73
N LEU A 249 -13.08 -9.02 -19.41
CA LEU A 249 -12.06 -8.60 -18.44
C LEU A 249 -10.93 -9.62 -18.25
N SER A 250 -11.14 -10.90 -18.58
CA SER A 250 -10.13 -11.94 -18.34
C SER A 250 -8.91 -11.80 -19.26
N GLU A 251 -9.09 -11.32 -20.50
CA GLU A 251 -8.00 -11.09 -21.44
C GLU A 251 -7.23 -9.81 -21.10
N ALA A 252 -7.93 -8.73 -20.74
CA ALA A 252 -7.29 -7.49 -20.29
C ALA A 252 -6.50 -7.69 -18.99
N GLN A 253 -7.02 -8.49 -18.05
CA GLN A 253 -6.30 -8.88 -16.83
C GLN A 253 -5.04 -9.69 -17.17
N LYS A 254 -5.13 -10.68 -18.05
CA LYS A 254 -3.96 -11.44 -18.51
C LYS A 254 -2.94 -10.55 -19.22
N ALA A 255 -3.36 -9.67 -20.11
CA ALA A 255 -2.48 -8.73 -20.81
C ALA A 255 -1.79 -7.74 -19.84
N PHE A 256 -2.46 -7.37 -18.74
CA PHE A 256 -1.90 -6.53 -17.70
C PHE A 256 -0.84 -7.25 -16.86
N TYR A 257 -1.06 -8.52 -16.52
CA TYR A 257 -0.10 -9.34 -15.76
C TYR A 257 1.05 -9.91 -16.61
N LEU A 258 0.85 -10.08 -17.92
CA LEU A 258 1.81 -10.70 -18.85
C LEU A 258 2.70 -9.69 -19.60
N LYS A 259 2.68 -8.41 -19.24
CA LYS A 259 3.75 -7.51 -19.70
C LYS A 259 5.04 -7.83 -18.95
N GLU A 260 5.72 -8.87 -19.42
CA GLU A 260 7.14 -9.08 -19.20
C GLU A 260 7.96 -7.82 -19.57
N PRO A 261 9.15 -7.64 -18.98
CA PRO A 261 9.96 -6.41 -19.03
C PRO A 261 10.68 -6.19 -20.38
N ALA A 262 9.96 -6.28 -21.50
CA ALA A 262 10.49 -6.17 -22.86
C ALA A 262 10.07 -4.89 -23.62
N GLN A 263 9.68 -3.82 -22.92
CA GLN A 263 9.57 -2.47 -23.50
C GLN A 263 10.49 -1.45 -22.80
N LYS A 264 11.68 -1.90 -22.36
CA LYS A 264 12.83 -1.01 -22.11
C LYS A 264 13.51 -0.65 -23.44
N ALA A 265 12.82 0.10 -24.27
CA ALA A 265 13.37 0.92 -25.38
C ALA A 265 12.17 1.59 -26.07
N GLN A 266 12.25 2.89 -26.36
CA GLN A 266 11.21 3.73 -26.97
C GLN A 266 10.15 4.32 -26.02
N ILE A 267 10.59 5.03 -24.97
CA ILE A 267 9.98 6.33 -24.63
C ILE A 267 11.14 7.30 -24.38
N SER A 268 11.80 7.67 -25.47
CA SER A 268 12.73 8.80 -25.54
C SER A 268 12.51 9.45 -26.89
N GLU A 269 11.49 10.31 -26.96
CA GLU A 269 11.36 11.45 -27.86
C GLU A 269 9.89 11.89 -27.84
N GLY A 270 9.62 13.07 -27.26
CA GLY A 270 8.33 13.74 -27.34
C GLY A 270 7.64 13.97 -25.99
N LEU A 271 8.21 14.86 -25.18
CA LEU A 271 7.54 16.01 -24.52
C LEU A 271 8.54 16.73 -23.62
#